data_AF-A0A2J6HSQ1-F1
#
_entry.id   AF-A0A2J6HSQ1-F1
#
_cell.length_a   1.000
_cell.length_b   1.000
_cell.length_c   1.000
_cell.angle_alpha   90.00
_cell.angle_beta   90.00
_cell.angle_gamma   90.00
#
_symmetry.space_group_name_H-M   'P 1'
#
loop_
_entity.id
_entity.type
_entity.pdbx_description
1 polymer ?
#
loop_
_entity_poly.entity_id
_entity_poly.type
_entity_poly.pdbx_seq_one_letter_code
_entity_poly.pdbx_strand_id
1 'polypeptide(L)'
;MKYRNIFWGIILMLIGVLFILQNLNVIDFEWVKLWRLWPVLLVLWGISILPANNWIKSGLLVVVLTGTVYFMVNQTIDWRADRNYGRYFDYEFDDSKAVINQDFDIPYEDSLSMAFLDFDAAAGSFYLSDTTDQLLSFTKRGRGGKYTYAVKRSEDKANIYIEREGEDLRFNNDNKSTKI
;
A
#
# COMPACT_ATOMS: atom_id res chain seq x y z
N MET A 1 -27.14 -30.02 -19.17
CA MET A 1 -26.36 -29.00 -19.90
C MET A 1 -25.26 -28.48 -18.96
N LYS A 2 -24.03 -28.30 -19.45
CA LYS A 2 -22.83 -28.11 -18.63
C LYS A 2 -22.77 -26.68 -18.06
N TYR A 3 -23.40 -26.46 -16.91
CA TYR A 3 -23.52 -25.16 -16.22
C TYR A 3 -22.18 -24.45 -15.91
N ARG A 4 -21.06 -25.16 -16.02
CA ARG A 4 -19.71 -24.64 -15.71
C ARG A 4 -19.23 -23.54 -16.65
N ASN A 5 -19.73 -23.49 -17.89
CA ASN A 5 -19.23 -22.53 -18.89
C ASN A 5 -20.06 -21.23 -18.94
N ILE A 6 -21.34 -21.27 -18.56
CA ILE A 6 -22.23 -20.10 -18.55
C ILE A 6 -21.91 -19.18 -17.37
N PHE A 7 -21.49 -19.76 -16.23
CA PHE A 7 -21.12 -19.01 -15.03
C PHE A 7 -20.00 -18.00 -15.30
N TRP A 8 -18.93 -18.44 -15.98
CA TRP A 8 -17.80 -17.57 -16.33
C TRP A 8 -18.19 -16.47 -17.32
N GLY A 9 -19.08 -16.77 -18.27
CA GLY A 9 -19.57 -15.76 -19.22
C GLY A 9 -20.40 -14.67 -18.53
N ILE A 10 -21.25 -15.04 -17.58
CA ILE A 10 -22.06 -14.08 -16.81
C ILE A 10 -21.18 -13.21 -15.92
N ILE A 11 -20.16 -13.79 -15.28
CA ILE A 11 -19.18 -13.04 -14.47
C ILE A 11 -18.43 -12.01 -15.33
N LEU A 12 -17.92 -12.42 -16.48
CA LEU A 12 -17.22 -11.53 -17.41
C LEU A 12 -18.12 -10.39 -17.89
N MET A 13 -19.39 -10.68 -18.20
CA MET A 13 -20.35 -9.68 -18.60
C MET A 13 -20.64 -8.67 -17.47
N LEU A 14 -20.84 -9.15 -16.23
CA LEU A 14 -21.05 -8.30 -15.05
C LEU A 14 -19.84 -7.38 -14.77
N ILE A 15 -18.63 -7.92 -14.82
CA ILE A 15 -17.40 -7.14 -14.64
C ILE A 15 -17.29 -6.06 -15.72
N GLY A 16 -17.57 -6.40 -16.98
CA GLY A 16 -17.55 -5.44 -18.09
C GLY A 16 -18.56 -4.30 -17.91
N VAL A 17 -19.80 -4.61 -17.49
CA VAL A 17 -20.83 -3.60 -17.23
C VAL A 17 -20.43 -2.68 -16.06
N LEU A 18 -19.86 -3.24 -14.99
CA LEU A 18 -19.36 -2.47 -13.85
C LEU A 18 -18.23 -1.52 -14.24
N PHE A 19 -17.30 -1.97 -15.09
CA PHE A 19 -16.21 -1.14 -15.61
C PHE A 19 -16.73 0.06 -16.43
N ILE A 20 -17.75 -0.16 -17.27
CA ILE A 20 -18.37 0.91 -18.05
C ILE A 20 -19.04 1.92 -17.12
N LEU A 21 -19.79 1.46 -16.12
CA LEU A 21 -20.47 2.33 -15.15
C LEU A 21 -19.49 3.17 -14.32
N GLN A 22 -18.33 2.61 -13.96
CA GLN A 22 -17.26 3.34 -13.29
C GLN A 22 -16.65 4.42 -14.19
N ASN A 23 -16.38 4.11 -15.46
CA ASN A 23 -15.80 5.09 -16.39
C ASN A 23 -16.78 6.25 -16.68
N LEU A 24 -18.08 5.95 -16.71
CA LEU A 24 -19.13 6.96 -16.82
C LEU A 24 -19.36 7.77 -15.52
N ASN A 25 -18.58 7.52 -14.48
CA ASN A 25 -18.67 8.20 -13.18
C ASN A 25 -20.07 8.07 -12.55
N VAL A 26 -20.82 7.02 -12.92
CA VAL A 26 -22.14 6.72 -12.37
C VAL A 26 -22.00 6.03 -11.01
N ILE A 27 -20.90 5.30 -10.80
CA ILE A 27 -20.60 4.56 -9.58
C ILE A 27 -19.11 4.73 -9.24
N ASP A 28 -18.82 5.27 -8.05
CA ASP A 28 -17.45 5.36 -7.50
C ASP A 28 -17.02 4.00 -6.94
N PHE A 29 -16.37 3.21 -7.79
CA PHE A 29 -15.96 1.84 -7.46
C PHE A 29 -14.48 1.79 -7.02
N GLU A 30 -14.22 1.58 -5.73
CA GLU A 30 -12.88 1.29 -5.23
C GLU A 30 -12.61 -0.22 -5.24
N TRP A 31 -11.50 -0.65 -5.83
CA TRP A 31 -11.08 -2.06 -5.86
C TRP A 31 -10.98 -2.70 -4.47
N VAL A 32 -10.63 -1.92 -3.46
CA VAL A 32 -10.57 -2.36 -2.05
C VAL A 32 -11.97 -2.71 -1.51
N LYS A 33 -13.00 -1.97 -1.92
CA LYS A 33 -14.41 -2.25 -1.54
C LYS A 33 -14.92 -3.55 -2.19
N LEU A 34 -14.47 -3.88 -3.41
CA LEU A 34 -14.75 -5.18 -4.06
C LEU A 34 -14.15 -6.35 -3.28
N TRP A 35 -12.89 -6.22 -2.87
CA TRP A 35 -12.21 -7.25 -2.09
C TRP A 35 -12.93 -7.52 -0.76
N ARG A 36 -13.54 -6.52 -0.14
CA ARG A 36 -14.34 -6.66 1.10
C ARG A 36 -15.57 -7.59 0.95
N LEU A 37 -15.98 -7.92 -0.28
CA LEU A 37 -17.09 -8.84 -0.57
C LEU A 37 -16.68 -10.32 -0.61
N TRP A 38 -15.42 -10.64 -0.30
CA TRP A 38 -14.95 -12.01 -0.13
C TRP A 38 -15.83 -12.88 0.80
N PRO A 39 -16.45 -12.37 1.90
CA PRO A 39 -17.31 -13.20 2.75
C PRO A 39 -18.55 -13.68 1.99
N VAL A 40 -19.10 -12.86 1.10
CA VAL A 40 -20.26 -13.23 0.28
C VAL A 40 -19.90 -14.37 -0.67
N LEU A 41 -18.69 -14.34 -1.25
CA LEU A 41 -18.20 -15.44 -2.09
C LEU A 41 -18.10 -16.75 -1.29
N LEU A 42 -17.62 -16.71 -0.04
CA LEU A 42 -17.57 -17.89 0.82
C LEU A 42 -18.96 -18.40 1.21
N VAL A 43 -19.92 -17.50 1.49
CA VAL A 43 -21.30 -17.89 1.78
C VAL A 43 -21.93 -18.55 0.55
N LEU A 44 -21.80 -17.94 -0.63
CA LEU A 44 -22.30 -18.52 -1.88
C LEU A 44 -21.68 -19.89 -2.18
N TRP A 45 -20.37 -20.03 -1.90
CA TRP A 45 -19.66 -21.28 -2.07
C TRP A 45 -20.14 -22.36 -1.08
N GLY A 46 -20.36 -22.00 0.18
CA GLY A 46 -20.96 -22.88 1.20
C GLY A 46 -22.37 -23.34 0.84
N ILE A 47 -23.21 -22.43 0.30
CA ILE A 47 -24.57 -22.75 -0.16
C ILE A 47 -24.53 -23.76 -1.33
N SER A 48 -23.52 -23.66 -2.20
CA SER A 48 -23.36 -24.58 -3.33
C SER A 48 -23.07 -26.01 -2.87
N ILE A 49 -22.37 -26.21 -1.74
CA ILE A 49 -21.96 -27.52 -1.22
C ILE A 49 -23.06 -28.16 -0.37
N LEU A 50 -23.99 -27.37 0.19
CA LEU A 50 -25.08 -27.91 1.01
C LEU A 50 -25.93 -28.95 0.24
N PRO A 51 -26.16 -30.16 0.77
CA PRO A 51 -27.08 -31.14 0.20
C PRO A 51 -28.54 -30.78 0.57
N ALA A 52 -28.96 -29.57 0.23
CA ALA A 52 -30.30 -29.04 0.49
C ALA A 52 -31.15 -28.98 -0.80
N ASN A 53 -32.47 -28.97 -0.63
CA ASN A 53 -33.40 -28.85 -1.75
C ASN A 53 -33.24 -27.50 -2.47
N ASN A 54 -33.36 -27.51 -3.80
CA ASN A 54 -33.09 -26.34 -4.65
C ASN A 54 -33.88 -25.08 -4.25
N TRP A 55 -35.11 -25.22 -3.75
CA TRP A 55 -35.93 -24.09 -3.29
C TRP A 55 -35.34 -23.39 -2.05
N ILE A 56 -34.73 -24.15 -1.13
CA ILE A 56 -34.08 -23.64 0.07
C ILE A 56 -32.80 -22.90 -0.30
N LYS A 57 -32.03 -23.44 -1.26
CA LYS A 57 -30.82 -22.78 -1.80
C LYS A 57 -31.14 -21.45 -2.45
N SER A 58 -32.19 -21.40 -3.28
CA SER A 58 -32.64 -20.16 -3.92
C SER A 58 -33.12 -19.13 -2.89
N GLY A 59 -33.88 -19.55 -1.88
CA GLY A 59 -34.34 -18.66 -0.80
C GLY A 59 -33.18 -18.05 -0.02
N LEU A 60 -32.20 -18.88 0.38
CA LEU A 60 -31.03 -18.43 1.12
C LEU A 60 -30.17 -17.47 0.28
N LEU A 61 -30.04 -17.72 -1.01
CA LEU A 61 -29.30 -16.85 -1.93
C LEU A 61 -29.95 -15.46 -2.04
N VAL A 62 -31.28 -15.39 -2.15
CA VAL A 62 -32.01 -14.12 -2.20
C VAL A 62 -31.86 -13.34 -0.90
N VAL A 63 -31.90 -14.02 0.26
CA VAL A 63 -31.69 -13.39 1.58
C VAL A 63 -30.28 -12.80 1.69
N VAL A 64 -29.25 -13.55 1.26
CA VAL A 64 -27.85 -13.09 1.29
C VAL A 64 -27.64 -11.90 0.36
N LEU A 65 -28.17 -11.94 -0.86
CA LEU A 65 -28.08 -10.82 -1.80
C LEU A 65 -28.81 -9.58 -1.27
N THR A 66 -30.02 -9.76 -0.75
CA THR A 66 -30.83 -8.65 -0.20
C THR A 66 -30.16 -8.04 1.02
N GLY A 67 -29.61 -8.86 1.91
CA GLY A 67 -28.84 -8.42 3.07
C GLY A 67 -27.55 -7.69 2.68
N THR A 68 -26.87 -8.13 1.62
CA THR A 68 -25.67 -7.47 1.10
C THR A 68 -25.99 -6.10 0.52
N VAL A 69 -27.05 -6.01 -0.31
CA VAL A 69 -27.52 -4.72 -0.86
C VAL A 69 -27.99 -3.79 0.25
N TYR A 70 -28.75 -4.30 1.23
CA TYR A 70 -29.18 -3.53 2.40
C TYR A 70 -27.99 -3.00 3.21
N PHE A 71 -26.98 -3.83 3.45
CA PHE A 71 -25.76 -3.43 4.14
C PHE A 71 -24.98 -2.36 3.37
N MET A 72 -24.86 -2.50 2.05
CA MET A 72 -24.22 -1.48 1.20
C MET A 72 -24.99 -0.15 1.22
N VAL A 73 -26.32 -0.21 1.12
CA VAL A 73 -27.20 0.99 1.12
C VAL A 73 -27.20 1.67 2.50
N ASN A 74 -27.23 0.91 3.58
CA ASN A 74 -27.21 1.45 4.94
C ASN A 74 -25.82 2.00 5.32
N GLN A 75 -24.76 1.55 4.65
CA GLN A 75 -23.40 2.12 4.77
C GLN A 75 -23.16 3.31 3.84
N THR A 76 -24.13 3.72 3.01
CA THR A 76 -24.00 4.89 2.11
C THR A 76 -24.54 6.20 2.70
N ILE A 77 -24.97 6.22 3.98
CA ILE A 77 -25.37 7.45 4.67
C ILE A 77 -24.30 7.83 5.69
N ASP A 78 -23.20 8.39 5.18
CA ASP A 78 -22.52 9.56 5.75
C ASP A 78 -21.51 10.10 4.73
N TRP A 79 -22.01 10.86 3.76
CA TRP A 79 -21.20 11.55 2.75
C TRP A 79 -21.00 13.05 3.07
N ARG A 80 -21.22 13.45 4.33
CA ARG A 80 -21.03 14.82 4.81
C ARG A 80 -19.97 14.98 5.90
N ALA A 81 -19.15 13.97 6.15
CA ALA A 81 -17.98 14.10 7.00
C ALA A 81 -16.70 14.12 6.16
N ASP A 82 -16.17 15.32 6.03
CA ASP A 82 -14.82 15.69 5.64
C ASP A 82 -14.27 15.35 4.25
N ARG A 83 -14.25 16.42 3.45
CA ARG A 83 -13.38 16.67 2.30
C ARG A 83 -11.91 16.85 2.75
N ASN A 84 -11.43 15.93 3.57
CA ASN A 84 -10.12 15.93 4.20
C ASN A 84 -9.62 14.48 4.36
N TYR A 85 -9.54 13.75 3.23
CA TYR A 85 -8.96 12.40 3.17
C TYR A 85 -7.42 12.47 3.23
N GLY A 86 -6.92 12.92 4.37
CA GLY A 86 -5.59 12.64 4.86
C GLY A 86 -5.71 12.35 6.35
N ARG A 87 -6.02 11.09 6.70
CA ARG A 87 -6.14 10.46 8.05
C ARG A 87 -7.20 9.34 7.97
N TYR A 88 -7.07 8.12 8.48
CA TYR A 88 -6.10 7.42 9.31
C TYR A 88 -6.05 5.97 8.79
N PHE A 89 -4.88 5.49 8.38
CA PHE A 89 -4.62 4.05 8.49
C PHE A 89 -4.28 3.83 9.96
N ASP A 90 -5.26 3.41 10.76
CA ASP A 90 -4.97 2.89 12.10
C ASP A 90 -4.37 1.50 11.93
N TYR A 91 -3.09 1.48 11.58
CA TYR A 91 -2.21 0.46 12.14
C TYR A 91 -2.24 0.70 13.65
N GLU A 92 -2.68 -0.30 14.40
CA GLU A 92 -2.46 -0.37 15.85
C GLU A 92 -0.94 -0.40 16.06
N PHE A 93 -0.35 0.78 16.02
CA PHE A 93 1.05 1.02 16.29
C PHE A 93 1.13 0.96 17.79
N ASP A 94 1.79 -0.08 18.31
CA ASP A 94 2.27 -0.15 19.68
C ASP A 94 2.82 1.23 20.08
N ASP A 95 2.04 1.93 20.91
CA ASP A 95 2.17 3.36 21.21
C ASP A 95 3.42 3.67 22.06
N SER A 96 4.21 2.63 22.36
CA SER A 96 5.49 2.70 23.05
C SER A 96 6.66 3.12 22.15
N LYS A 97 6.51 3.15 20.82
CA LYS A 97 7.60 3.57 19.91
C LYS A 97 7.71 5.09 19.82
N ALA A 98 8.77 5.61 20.45
CA ALA A 98 9.12 7.03 20.44
C ALA A 98 9.11 7.64 19.02
N VAL A 99 8.63 8.88 18.91
CA VAL A 99 8.80 9.69 17.71
C VAL A 99 10.28 10.05 17.57
N ILE A 100 10.90 9.67 16.46
CA ILE A 100 12.31 9.92 16.20
C ILE A 100 12.41 10.87 15.01
N ASN A 101 12.78 12.11 15.32
CA ASN A 101 13.18 13.10 14.31
C ASN A 101 14.68 12.98 14.08
N GLN A 102 15.08 12.93 12.82
CA GLN A 102 16.49 12.84 12.45
C GLN A 102 16.73 13.68 11.21
N ASP A 103 17.84 14.40 11.22
CA ASP A 103 18.32 15.18 10.10
C ASP A 103 19.82 14.92 9.95
N PHE A 104 20.30 14.75 8.72
CA PHE A 104 21.73 14.75 8.41
C PHE A 104 21.97 15.23 6.99
N ASP A 105 23.13 15.83 6.79
CA ASP A 105 23.57 16.36 5.50
C ASP A 105 24.87 15.70 5.07
N ILE A 106 24.98 15.41 3.78
CA ILE A 106 26.18 14.90 3.13
C ILE A 106 26.73 16.03 2.26
N PRO A 107 27.93 16.56 2.55
CA PRO A 107 28.47 17.71 1.82
C PRO A 107 28.75 17.39 0.36
N TYR A 108 28.44 18.36 -0.50
CA TYR A 108 28.85 18.36 -1.91
C TYR A 108 30.33 18.76 -2.03
N GLU A 109 31.02 18.13 -2.97
CA GLU A 109 32.40 18.45 -3.33
C GLU A 109 32.47 18.70 -4.84
N ASP A 110 33.17 19.77 -5.24
CA ASP A 110 33.25 20.23 -6.64
C ASP A 110 33.88 19.21 -7.61
N SER A 111 34.54 18.16 -7.08
CA SER A 111 35.12 17.06 -7.87
C SER A 111 34.09 16.01 -8.31
N LEU A 112 32.87 16.03 -7.76
CA LEU A 112 31.85 15.02 -8.00
C LEU A 112 30.99 15.38 -9.21
N SER A 113 30.96 14.49 -10.19
CA SER A 113 30.12 14.61 -11.39
C SER A 113 28.86 13.74 -11.31
N MET A 114 28.89 12.66 -10.52
CA MET A 114 27.82 11.68 -10.45
C MET A 114 27.63 11.14 -9.03
N ALA A 115 26.37 11.01 -8.62
CA ALA A 115 26.00 10.45 -7.33
C ALA A 115 24.99 9.32 -7.51
N PHE A 116 25.19 8.22 -6.77
CA PHE A 116 24.27 7.11 -6.67
C PHE A 116 23.73 7.06 -5.24
N LEU A 117 22.40 7.02 -5.11
CA LEU A 117 21.73 6.84 -3.83
C LEU A 117 21.11 5.45 -3.79
N ASP A 118 21.56 4.63 -2.85
CA ASP A 118 20.93 3.40 -2.43
C ASP A 118 20.25 3.66 -1.07
N PHE A 119 18.94 3.47 -1.03
CA PHE A 119 18.12 3.81 0.12
C PHE A 119 17.20 2.66 0.46
N ASP A 120 17.55 1.94 1.53
CA ASP A 120 16.69 0.94 2.14
C ASP A 120 15.87 1.60 3.25
N ALA A 121 14.55 1.51 3.11
CA ALA A 121 13.62 2.16 4.01
C ALA A 121 12.42 1.29 4.34
N ALA A 122 11.98 1.40 5.60
CA ALA A 122 10.79 0.71 6.09
C ALA A 122 9.49 1.31 5.51
N ALA A 123 8.34 0.72 5.81
CA ALA A 123 7.05 1.27 5.37
C ALA A 123 6.89 2.76 5.75
N GLY A 124 6.63 3.62 4.75
CA GLY A 124 6.53 5.07 4.95
C GLY A 124 6.24 5.83 3.65
N SER A 125 6.18 7.16 3.76
CA SER A 125 6.11 8.08 2.62
C SER A 125 7.47 8.70 2.38
N PHE A 126 7.90 8.72 1.12
CA PHE A 126 9.21 9.21 0.70
C PHE A 126 9.05 10.31 -0.33
N TYR A 127 9.82 11.38 -0.14
CA TYR A 127 9.82 12.54 -1.02
C TYR A 127 11.27 12.83 -1.40
N LEU A 128 11.53 12.85 -2.71
CA LEU A 128 12.79 13.32 -3.27
C LEU A 128 12.51 14.67 -3.94
N SER A 129 13.21 15.71 -3.49
CA SER A 129 13.03 17.09 -3.97
C SER A 129 14.38 17.69 -4.38
N ASP A 130 14.36 18.55 -5.41
CA ASP A 130 15.43 19.49 -5.70
C ASP A 130 15.06 20.91 -5.17
N THR A 131 15.98 21.86 -5.02
CA THR A 131 17.47 21.80 -5.09
C THR A 131 18.07 21.86 -3.68
N THR A 132 19.28 21.33 -3.49
CA THR A 132 20.07 21.48 -2.26
C THR A 132 21.51 21.86 -2.60
N ASP A 133 22.16 22.63 -1.72
CA ASP A 133 23.60 22.94 -1.82
C ASP A 133 24.49 21.79 -1.30
N GLN A 134 23.87 20.77 -0.68
CA GLN A 134 24.53 19.57 -0.19
C GLN A 134 24.46 18.46 -1.26
N LEU A 135 25.33 17.45 -1.18
CA LEU A 135 25.23 16.27 -2.04
C LEU A 135 23.91 15.53 -1.77
N LEU A 136 23.50 15.49 -0.51
CA LEU A 136 22.21 14.97 -0.06
C LEU A 136 21.83 15.64 1.26
N SER A 137 20.60 16.10 1.39
CA SER A 137 20.00 16.46 2.67
C SER A 137 18.91 15.47 3.01
N PHE A 138 18.97 14.87 4.20
CA PHE A 138 18.04 13.85 4.66
C PHE A 138 17.28 14.34 5.88
N THR A 139 15.95 14.29 5.79
CA THR A 139 15.05 14.58 6.91
C THR A 139 14.08 13.44 7.12
N LYS A 140 14.09 12.88 8.33
CA LYS A 140 13.12 11.92 8.83
C LYS A 140 12.25 12.58 9.89
N ARG A 141 10.93 12.41 9.75
CA ARG A 141 9.92 12.76 10.75
C ARG A 141 9.03 11.56 11.02
N GLY A 142 8.54 11.42 12.26
CA GLY A 142 7.58 10.39 12.64
C GLY A 142 8.17 9.21 13.43
N ARG A 143 7.34 8.18 13.63
CA ARG A 143 7.69 6.98 14.40
C ARG A 143 8.58 6.03 13.57
N GLY A 144 9.24 5.09 14.23
CA GLY A 144 10.15 4.11 13.59
C GLY A 144 11.63 4.36 13.91
N GLY A 145 12.49 3.43 13.47
CA GLY A 145 13.93 3.44 13.75
C GLY A 145 14.68 4.61 13.11
N LYS A 146 15.87 4.90 13.63
CA LYS A 146 16.83 5.84 13.02
C LYS A 146 17.42 5.22 11.75
N TYR A 147 17.97 6.07 10.90
CA TYR A 147 18.75 5.67 9.75
C TYR A 147 20.22 5.96 9.99
N THR A 148 21.07 5.13 9.42
CA THR A 148 22.51 5.35 9.31
C THR A 148 22.87 5.46 7.84
N TYR A 149 23.99 6.09 7.54
CA TYR A 149 24.45 6.24 6.18
C TYR A 149 25.94 5.91 6.05
N ALA A 150 26.34 5.57 4.83
CA ALA A 150 27.73 5.46 4.45
C ALA A 150 27.95 6.01 3.05
N VAL A 151 29.13 6.58 2.85
CA VAL A 151 29.50 7.22 1.59
C VAL A 151 30.79 6.59 1.08
N LYS A 152 30.73 5.95 -0.08
CA LYS A 152 31.89 5.45 -0.81
C LYS A 152 32.19 6.38 -1.98
N ARG A 153 33.33 7.08 -1.89
CA ARG A 153 33.81 7.99 -2.92
C ARG A 153 34.86 7.32 -3.80
N SER A 154 34.81 7.59 -5.11
CA SER A 154 35.79 7.13 -6.09
C SER A 154 35.92 8.18 -7.18
N GLU A 155 37.08 8.86 -7.25
CA GLU A 155 37.42 9.91 -8.22
C GLU A 155 36.31 10.94 -8.49
N ASP A 156 35.38 10.64 -9.41
CA ASP A 156 34.29 11.51 -9.88
C ASP A 156 32.89 11.10 -9.39
N LYS A 157 32.81 10.01 -8.61
CA LYS A 157 31.56 9.36 -8.18
C LYS A 157 31.42 9.27 -6.67
N ALA A 158 30.21 9.50 -6.18
CA ALA A 158 29.81 9.20 -4.81
C ALA A 158 28.69 8.15 -4.80
N ASN A 159 28.87 7.09 -4.01
CA ASN A 159 27.83 6.11 -3.72
C ASN A 159 27.40 6.31 -2.27
N ILE A 160 26.13 6.65 -2.08
CA ILE A 160 25.51 6.91 -0.78
C ILE A 160 24.60 5.74 -0.47
N TYR A 161 24.80 5.13 0.68
CA TYR A 161 23.98 4.05 1.20
C TYR A 161 23.28 4.56 2.45
N ILE A 162 21.96 4.45 2.52
CA ILE A 162 21.16 4.80 3.70
C ILE A 162 20.33 3.58 4.08
N GLU A 163 20.49 3.11 5.31
CA GLU A 163 19.83 1.91 5.84
C GLU A 163 19.34 2.17 7.27
N ARG A 164 18.46 1.31 7.78
CA ARG A 164 17.92 1.45 9.14
C ARG A 164 18.96 1.04 10.18
N GLU A 165 19.11 1.83 11.24
CA GLU A 165 20.01 1.52 12.36
C GLU A 165 19.60 0.19 13.03
N GLY A 166 20.54 -0.76 13.06
CA GLY A 166 20.31 -2.13 13.56
C GLY A 166 20.22 -3.20 12.47
N GLU A 167 20.23 -2.82 11.19
CA GLU A 167 20.61 -3.71 10.10
C GLU A 167 22.13 -3.64 9.92
N ASP A 168 22.78 -4.79 9.79
CA ASP A 168 24.23 -4.87 9.61
C ASP A 168 24.58 -4.25 8.25
N LEU A 169 25.18 -3.06 8.27
CA LEU A 169 25.78 -2.44 7.09
C LEU A 169 26.87 -3.38 6.56
N ARG A 170 26.51 -4.23 5.59
CA ARG A 170 27.43 -5.18 4.96
C ARG A 170 28.23 -4.48 3.88
N PHE A 171 29.25 -3.74 4.30
CA PHE A 171 30.27 -3.28 3.36
C PHE A 171 31.07 -4.47 2.86
N ASN A 172 30.90 -4.81 1.57
CA ASN A 172 31.83 -5.70 0.90
C ASN A 172 33.20 -4.99 0.91
N ASN A 173 34.10 -5.56 1.69
CA ASN A 173 35.26 -4.89 2.25
C ASN A 173 36.35 -4.73 1.18
N ASP A 174 36.33 -3.60 0.48
CA ASP A 174 37.49 -3.08 -0.26
C ASP A 174 37.61 -1.57 -0.02
N ASN A 175 38.55 -1.25 0.88
CA ASN A 175 39.09 0.04 1.30
C ASN A 175 38.35 0.87 2.38
N LYS A 176 39.03 0.94 3.54
CA LYS A 176 39.02 1.91 4.65
C LYS A 176 37.82 2.87 4.70
N SER A 177 36.85 2.52 5.55
CA SER A 177 35.83 3.47 6.01
C SER A 177 36.20 4.02 7.39
N THR A 178 36.40 5.33 7.44
CA THR A 178 36.50 6.11 8.67
C THR A 178 35.09 6.27 9.24
N LYS A 179 34.83 5.72 10.43
CA LYS A 179 33.63 6.05 11.20
C LYS A 179 33.76 7.48 11.72
N ILE A 180 32.78 8.33 11.40
CA ILE A 180 32.46 9.55 12.16
C ILE A 180 31.02 9.41 12.61
#